data_AF-A0A9R1SDU1-F1
#
_entry.id   AF-A0A9R1SDU1-F1
#
_cell.length_a   1.000
_cell.length_b   1.000
_cell.length_c   1.000
_cell.angle_alpha   90.00
_cell.angle_beta   90.00
_cell.angle_gamma   90.00
#
_symmetry.space_group_name_H-M   'P 1'
#
loop_
_entity.id
_entity.type
_entity.pdbx_description
1 polymer ?
#
loop_
_entity_poly.entity_id
_entity_poly.type
_entity_poly.pdbx_seq_one_letter_code
_entity_poly.pdbx_strand_id
1 'polypeptide(L)'
;MHIKFKNYKLKLLHTSLDVVEEKISGVGKALADQRELYLGLLYPTEDYKVYGYVTNSKVKFVIVVDSSNTSLRDNEIRSMFRKLHNSFTDVMCNPFYNPGDPIQSKAFDSIVSTMMVQAC
;
A
#
# COMPACT_ATOMS: atom_id res chain seq x y z
N MET A 1 -15.31 -4.97 -4.24
CA MET A 1 -15.39 -5.13 -2.77
C MET A 1 -15.65 -3.76 -2.15
N HIS A 2 -16.91 -3.41 -1.92
CA HIS A 2 -17.30 -2.12 -1.33
C HIS A 2 -17.23 -2.26 0.19
N ILE A 3 -16.02 -2.17 0.75
CA ILE A 3 -15.87 -2.17 2.20
C ILE A 3 -16.30 -0.78 2.68
N LYS A 4 -17.46 -0.68 3.34
CA LYS A 4 -17.85 0.52 4.08
C LYS A 4 -16.88 0.73 5.24
N PHE A 5 -15.73 1.34 4.96
CA PHE A 5 -14.79 1.78 5.97
C PHE A 5 -15.36 3.03 6.65
N LYS A 6 -15.50 2.96 7.99
CA LYS A 6 -15.94 4.07 8.84
C LYS A 6 -15.21 5.39 8.47
N ASN A 7 -15.93 6.51 8.45
CA ASN A 7 -15.53 7.83 7.90
C ASN A 7 -14.10 8.31 8.20
N TYR A 8 -13.51 7.94 9.36
CA TYR A 8 -12.15 8.35 9.74
C TYR A 8 -11.05 7.70 8.89
N LYS A 9 -11.22 6.42 8.48
CA LYS A 9 -10.20 5.72 7.66
C LYS A 9 -10.17 6.26 6.22
N LEU A 10 -11.31 6.74 5.72
CA LEU A 10 -11.38 7.37 4.40
C LEU A 10 -10.58 8.68 4.38
N LYS A 11 -10.66 9.48 5.44
CA LYS A 11 -9.88 10.73 5.58
C LYS A 11 -8.38 10.47 5.58
N LEU A 12 -7.92 9.45 6.31
CA LEU A 12 -6.51 9.05 6.32
C LEU A 12 -6.03 8.66 4.91
N LEU A 13 -6.85 7.91 4.18
CA LEU A 13 -6.52 7.51 2.82
C LEU A 13 -6.39 8.74 1.89
N HIS A 14 -7.34 9.67 1.95
CA HIS A 14 -7.29 10.90 1.13
C HIS A 14 -6.03 11.71 1.41
N THR A 15 -5.73 12.01 2.68
CA THR A 15 -4.51 12.74 3.04
C THR A 15 -3.24 12.00 2.62
N SER A 16 -3.24 10.67 2.65
CA SER A 16 -2.09 9.89 2.19
C SER A 16 -1.85 10.02 0.69
N LEU A 17 -2.90 10.20 -0.12
CA LEU A 17 -2.76 10.38 -1.56
C LEU A 17 -2.06 11.70 -1.88
N ASP A 18 -2.40 12.77 -1.18
CA ASP A 18 -1.75 14.08 -1.33
C ASP A 18 -0.24 13.99 -1.02
N VAL A 19 0.12 13.35 0.10
CA VAL A 19 1.53 13.15 0.50
C VAL A 19 2.28 12.27 -0.51
N VAL A 20 1.63 11.23 -1.04
CA VAL A 20 2.23 10.40 -2.10
C VAL A 20 2.48 11.25 -3.34
N GLU A 21 1.55 12.11 -3.74
CA GLU A 21 1.68 12.99 -4.91
C GLU A 21 2.81 14.01 -4.76
N GLU A 22 2.97 14.58 -3.58
CA GLU A 22 4.11 15.46 -3.27
C GLU A 22 5.44 14.71 -3.36
N LYS A 23 5.53 13.49 -2.79
CA LYS A 23 6.76 12.67 -2.84
C LYS A 23 7.14 12.25 -4.26
N ILE A 24 6.17 11.92 -5.11
CA ILE A 24 6.46 11.54 -6.51
C ILE A 24 6.72 12.76 -7.41
N SER A 25 6.21 13.95 -7.06
CA SER A 25 6.38 15.18 -7.83
C SER A 25 7.63 15.99 -7.46
N GLY A 26 8.28 15.68 -6.34
CA GLY A 26 9.60 16.19 -5.93
C GLY A 26 10.74 15.75 -6.85
N VAL A 27 10.68 16.16 -8.13
CA VAL A 27 11.70 15.96 -9.15
C VAL A 27 12.86 16.90 -8.86
N GLY A 28 13.89 16.37 -8.20
CA GLY A 28 15.11 17.12 -7.86
C GLY A 28 16.08 16.39 -6.94
N LYS A 29 15.66 15.30 -6.28
CA LYS A 29 16.56 14.44 -5.49
C LYS A 29 17.08 13.27 -6.32
N ALA A 30 18.35 12.96 -6.08
CA ALA A 30 19.24 12.05 -6.81
C ALA A 30 18.54 10.87 -7.52
N LEU A 31 18.97 10.59 -8.76
CA LEU A 31 18.55 9.48 -9.63
C LEU A 31 18.48 8.08 -8.96
N ALA A 32 19.13 7.90 -7.81
CA ALA A 32 19.08 6.68 -7.00
C ALA A 32 17.77 6.54 -6.18
N ASP A 33 17.20 7.66 -5.71
CA ASP A 33 16.00 7.71 -4.87
C ASP A 33 14.72 7.50 -5.72
N GLN A 34 14.75 7.87 -7.01
CA GLN A 34 13.64 7.72 -7.94
C GLN A 34 13.27 6.26 -8.28
N ARG A 35 14.14 5.29 -8.01
CA ARG A 35 13.87 3.87 -8.25
C ARG A 35 13.26 3.17 -7.05
N GLU A 36 13.23 3.84 -5.89
CA GLU A 36 12.69 3.24 -4.70
C GLU A 36 11.14 3.29 -4.73
N LEU A 37 10.54 2.12 -4.95
CA LEU A 37 9.08 1.97 -5.00
C LEU A 37 8.41 2.15 -3.62
N TYR A 38 9.18 1.97 -2.54
CA TYR A 38 8.71 2.12 -1.17
C TYR A 38 8.96 3.54 -0.68
N LEU A 39 7.89 4.26 -0.36
CA LEU A 39 7.96 5.67 0.05
C LEU A 39 8.16 5.85 1.56
N GLY A 40 8.26 4.75 2.31
CA GLY A 40 8.38 4.77 3.77
C GLY A 40 7.09 5.13 4.49
N LEU A 41 7.26 5.54 5.74
CA LEU A 41 6.21 6.21 6.52
C LEU A 41 5.86 7.54 5.83
N LEU A 42 4.58 7.68 5.45
CA LEU A 42 4.06 8.91 4.87
C LEU A 42 3.81 9.93 5.97
N TYR A 43 3.03 9.54 6.98
CA TYR A 43 2.83 10.31 8.19
C TYR A 43 2.33 9.39 9.32
N PRO A 44 2.70 9.68 10.57
CA PRO A 44 2.09 9.08 11.75
C PRO A 44 0.84 9.86 12.17
N THR A 45 -0.05 9.17 12.87
CA THR A 45 -1.15 9.73 13.67
C THR A 45 -1.06 9.16 15.08
N GLU A 46 -1.92 9.62 15.98
CA GLU A 46 -1.97 9.12 17.37
C GLU A 46 -2.12 7.59 17.41
N ASP A 47 -3.10 7.07 16.68
CA ASP A 47 -3.45 5.64 16.71
C ASP A 47 -2.87 4.82 15.54
N TYR A 48 -2.40 5.47 14.47
CA TYR A 48 -1.99 4.76 13.25
C TYR A 48 -0.71 5.28 12.63
N LYS A 49 0.03 4.37 11.98
CA LYS A 49 1.14 4.67 11.07
C LYS A 49 0.72 4.36 9.63
N VAL A 50 0.90 5.32 8.72
CA VAL A 50 0.52 5.19 7.31
C VAL A 50 1.75 5.06 6.44
N TYR A 51 1.89 3.95 5.73
CA TYR A 51 3.01 3.66 4.84
C TYR A 51 2.57 3.68 3.38
N GLY A 52 3.48 4.10 2.49
CA GLY A 52 3.19 4.24 1.07
C GLY A 52 4.14 3.43 0.18
N TYR A 53 3.61 2.95 -0.94
CA TYR A 53 4.37 2.29 -2.00
C TYR A 53 3.76 2.64 -3.36
N VAL A 54 4.59 2.95 -4.35
CA VAL A 54 4.13 3.31 -5.70
C VAL A 54 4.88 2.46 -6.71
N THR A 55 4.13 1.74 -7.54
CA THR A 55 4.70 0.93 -8.63
C THR A 55 5.19 1.84 -9.77
N ASN A 56 6.04 1.29 -10.64
CA ASN A 56 6.43 1.92 -11.90
C ASN A 56 5.21 2.26 -12.79
N SER A 57 4.15 1.47 -12.72
CA SER A 57 2.87 1.70 -13.41
C SER A 57 1.95 2.75 -12.74
N LYS A 58 2.46 3.46 -11.72
CA LYS A 58 1.75 4.51 -10.96
C LYS A 58 0.57 4.01 -10.11
N VAL A 59 0.45 2.71 -9.90
CA VAL A 59 -0.45 2.15 -8.88
C VAL A 59 0.10 2.46 -7.49
N LYS A 60 -0.75 3.03 -6.63
CA LYS A 60 -0.42 3.44 -5.26
C LYS A 60 -0.98 2.42 -4.26
N PHE A 61 -0.11 1.81 -3.46
CA PHE A 61 -0.50 0.98 -2.32
C PHE A 61 -0.29 1.75 -1.02
N VAL A 62 -1.26 1.62 -0.11
CA VAL A 62 -1.22 2.23 1.22
C VAL A 62 -1.49 1.14 2.25
N ILE A 63 -0.62 1.03 3.26
CA ILE A 63 -0.81 0.14 4.40
C ILE A 63 -0.93 1.01 5.65
N VAL A 64 -2.01 0.80 6.40
CA VAL A 64 -2.27 1.49 7.68
C VAL A 64 -2.18 0.46 8.78
N VAL A 65 -1.30 0.69 9.74
CA VAL A 65 -1.09 -0.18 10.91
C VAL A 65 -1.34 0.60 12.19
N ASP A 66 -1.71 -0.11 13.26
CA ASP A 66 -1.84 0.49 14.58
C ASP A 66 -0.47 0.99 15.09
N SER A 67 -0.42 2.20 15.64
CA SER A 67 0.80 2.80 16.19
C SER A 67 1.38 1.98 17.33
N SER A 68 0.54 1.29 18.11
CA SER A 68 0.91 0.42 19.23
C SER A 68 1.55 -0.90 18.79
N ASN A 69 1.35 -1.31 17.53
CA ASN A 69 1.94 -2.52 17.01
C ASN A 69 3.45 -2.30 16.74
N THR A 70 4.29 -2.90 17.59
CA THR A 70 5.75 -2.80 17.52
C THR A 70 6.41 -3.95 16.76
N SER A 71 5.68 -5.02 16.41
CA SER A 71 6.22 -6.17 15.69
C SER A 71 6.45 -5.87 14.21
N LEU A 72 5.62 -4.98 13.63
CA LEU A 72 5.72 -4.54 12.25
C LEU A 72 6.80 -3.48 12.05
N ARG A 73 8.04 -3.94 11.92
CA ARG A 73 9.19 -3.10 11.54
C ARG A 73 9.18 -2.77 10.06
N ASP A 74 9.97 -1.77 9.67
CA ASP A 74 10.07 -1.29 8.28
C ASP A 74 10.33 -2.44 7.27
N ASN A 75 11.23 -3.37 7.59
CA ASN A 75 11.53 -4.52 6.73
C ASN A 75 10.30 -5.43 6.49
N GLU A 76 9.45 -5.62 7.49
CA GLU A 76 8.21 -6.40 7.37
C GLU A 76 7.20 -5.68 6.49
N ILE A 77 7.03 -4.36 6.69
CA ILE A 77 6.17 -3.53 5.85
C ILE A 77 6.64 -3.55 4.38
N ARG A 78 7.95 -3.43 4.14
CA ARG A 78 8.54 -3.58 2.80
C ARG A 78 8.26 -4.96 2.21
N SER A 79 8.33 -6.01 3.03
CA SER A 79 8.03 -7.38 2.62
C SER A 79 6.55 -7.54 2.24
N MET A 80 5.64 -6.97 3.04
CA MET A 80 4.20 -6.94 2.73
C MET A 80 3.93 -6.23 1.40
N PHE A 81 4.51 -5.05 1.18
CA PHE A 81 4.36 -4.34 -0.09
C PHE A 81 4.87 -5.14 -1.30
N ARG A 82 6.01 -5.82 -1.18
CA ARG A 82 6.52 -6.69 -2.25
C ARG A 82 5.57 -7.86 -2.54
N LYS A 83 5.08 -8.55 -1.50
CA LYS A 83 4.11 -9.64 -1.66
C LYS A 83 2.81 -9.15 -2.30
N LEU A 84 2.33 -7.97 -1.89
CA LEU A 84 1.12 -7.36 -2.40
C LEU A 84 1.29 -6.97 -3.88
N HIS A 85 2.42 -6.36 -4.23
CA HIS A 85 2.74 -6.01 -5.61
C HIS A 85 2.79 -7.26 -6.49
N ASN A 86 3.51 -8.31 -6.09
CA ASN A 86 3.58 -9.54 -6.88
C ASN A 86 2.18 -10.14 -7.11
N SER A 87 1.38 -10.25 -6.06
CA SER A 87 0.01 -10.78 -6.18
C SER A 87 -0.91 -9.88 -7.03
N PHE A 88 -0.74 -8.56 -6.94
CA PHE A 88 -1.44 -7.60 -7.80
C PHE A 88 -1.04 -7.81 -9.27
N THR A 89 0.25 -7.96 -9.57
CA THR A 89 0.75 -8.23 -10.92
C THR A 89 0.16 -9.52 -11.49
N ASP A 90 0.07 -10.60 -10.70
CA ASP A 90 -0.54 -11.86 -11.13
C ASP A 90 -2.01 -11.68 -11.55
N VAL A 91 -2.76 -10.82 -10.84
CA VAL A 91 -4.13 -10.47 -11.21
C VAL A 91 -4.17 -9.61 -12.48
N MET A 92 -3.31 -8.60 -12.60
CA MET A 92 -3.28 -7.71 -13.76
C MET A 92 -2.81 -8.42 -15.03
N CYS A 93 -1.98 -9.45 -14.90
CA CYS A 93 -1.52 -10.28 -16.02
C CYS A 93 -2.56 -11.35 -16.43
N ASN A 94 -3.70 -11.44 -15.75
CA ASN A 94 -4.79 -12.31 -16.17
C ASN A 94 -5.54 -11.67 -17.35
N PRO A 95 -5.58 -12.32 -18.54
CA PRO A 95 -6.24 -11.75 -19.72
C PRO A 95 -7.76 -11.60 -19.59
N PHE A 96 -8.37 -12.23 -18.57
CA PHE A 96 -9.81 -12.12 -18.27
C PHE A 96 -10.13 -11.08 -17.19
N TYR A 97 -9.12 -10.43 -16.62
CA TYR A 97 -9.32 -9.35 -15.67
C TYR A 97 -9.47 -8.02 -16.43
N ASN A 98 -10.55 -7.29 -16.16
CA ASN A 98 -10.75 -5.96 -16.70
C ASN A 98 -10.07 -4.92 -15.78
N PRO A 99 -9.08 -4.16 -16.28
CA PRO A 99 -8.47 -3.09 -15.50
C PRO A 99 -9.51 -2.07 -15.02
N GLY A 100 -9.47 -1.74 -13.73
CA GLY A 100 -10.40 -0.80 -13.09
C GLY A 100 -11.54 -1.48 -12.34
N ASP A 101 -11.86 -2.75 -12.66
CA ASP A 101 -12.81 -3.52 -11.86
C ASP A 101 -12.20 -3.90 -10.50
N PRO A 102 -13.01 -4.03 -9.45
CA PRO A 102 -12.50 -4.51 -8.16
C PRO A 102 -11.89 -5.92 -8.32
N ILE A 103 -10.72 -6.14 -7.71
CA ILE A 103 -10.10 -7.47 -7.66
C ILE A 103 -11.01 -8.44 -6.90
N GLN A 104 -11.29 -9.61 -7.49
CA GLN A 104 -12.13 -10.68 -6.91
C GLN A 104 -11.38 -12.03 -6.84
N SER A 105 -10.05 -12.01 -6.85
CA SER A 105 -9.23 -13.22 -6.88
C SER A 105 -9.09 -13.83 -5.47
N LYS A 106 -9.53 -15.08 -5.31
CA LYS A 106 -9.35 -15.84 -4.05
C LYS A 106 -7.87 -15.99 -3.66
N ALA A 107 -6.99 -16.14 -4.64
CA ALA A 107 -5.55 -16.24 -4.39
C ALA A 107 -4.99 -14.92 -3.83
N PHE A 108 -5.42 -13.79 -4.39
CA PHE A 108 -5.08 -12.46 -3.88
C PHE A 108 -5.60 -12.27 -2.45
N ASP A 109 -6.87 -12.62 -2.21
CA ASP A 109 -7.48 -12.53 -0.87
C ASP A 109 -6.74 -13.38 0.17
N SER A 110 -6.30 -14.58 -0.20
CA SER A 110 -5.51 -15.46 0.69
C SER A 110 -4.16 -14.83 1.06
N ILE A 111 -3.50 -14.19 0.10
CA ILE A 111 -2.21 -13.51 0.32
C ILE A 111 -2.41 -12.33 1.26
N VAL A 112 -3.41 -11.47 1.01
CA VAL A 112 -3.74 -10.34 1.88
C VAL A 112 -4.12 -10.81 3.29
N SER A 113 -4.94 -11.86 3.39
CA SER A 113 -5.36 -12.42 4.69
C SER A 113 -4.17 -12.90 5.51
N THR A 114 -3.21 -13.57 4.88
CA THR A 114 -1.98 -14.02 5.55
C THR A 114 -1.18 -12.85 6.12
N MET A 115 -1.12 -11.73 5.40
CA MET A 115 -0.44 -10.52 5.90
C MET A 115 -1.18 -9.88 7.08
N MET A 116 -2.52 -9.94 7.10
CA MET A 116 -3.31 -9.39 8.20
C MET A 116 -3.16 -10.22 9.48
N VAL A 117 -3.04 -11.54 9.37
CA VAL A 117 -2.83 -12.43 10.53
C VAL A 117 -1.47 -12.20 11.19
N GLN A 118 -0.43 -11.87 10.42
CA GLN A 118 0.89 -11.53 10.96
C GLN A 118 0.93 -10.14 11.64
N ALA A 119 -0.11 -9.33 11.44
CA ALA A 119 -0.25 -7.99 12.02
C ALA A 119 -1.12 -7.97 13.29
N CYS A 120 -1.70 -9.11 13.70
CA CYS A 120 -2.51 -9.27 14.90
C CYS A 120 -1.73 -9.92 16.06
#